data_AF-A0A2S9D4B6-F1
#
_entry.id   AF-A0A2S9D4B6-F1
#
_cell.length_a   1.000
_cell.length_b   1.000
_cell.length_c   1.000
_cell.angle_alpha   90.00
_cell.angle_beta   90.00
_cell.angle_gamma   90.00
#
_symmetry.space_group_name_H-M   'P 1'
#
loop_
_entity.id
_entity.type
_entity.pdbx_description
1 polymer ?
#
loop_
_entity_poly.entity_id
_entity_poly.type
_entity_poly.pdbx_seq_one_letter_code
_entity_poly.pdbx_strand_id
1 'polypeptide(L)'
;MSVAEAVDYTTSLAGHNRISTQALTSLARAAAAQALGVDASDIRADWADDDGLLALSIVAPISVPSLTEVLRDPQRVQGFGGSIWDRAVAAKALVLETVTQLSGSQLSRVDIRISGAHVTEGGRVQ
;
A
#
# COMPACT_ATOMS: atom_id res chain seq x y z
N MET A 1 48.77 14.66 -8.65
CA MET A 1 48.56 14.89 -7.20
C MET A 1 47.46 15.92 -7.07
N SER A 2 46.31 15.74 -6.45
CA SER A 2 45.83 14.77 -5.46
C SER A 2 44.30 14.66 -5.66
N VAL A 3 43.76 13.44 -5.71
CA VAL A 3 42.31 13.18 -5.76
C VAL A 3 41.84 13.16 -4.32
N ALA A 4 40.92 14.05 -3.96
CA ALA A 4 40.28 14.07 -2.65
C ALA A 4 39.40 12.82 -2.52
N GLU A 5 39.90 11.88 -1.73
CA GLU A 5 39.21 10.67 -1.28
C GLU A 5 38.01 11.10 -0.41
N ALA A 6 36.81 10.96 -0.95
CA ALA A 6 35.59 11.10 -0.18
C ALA A 6 35.48 9.86 0.73
N VAL A 7 35.78 10.06 2.01
CA VAL A 7 35.69 9.01 3.02
C VAL A 7 34.22 8.60 3.19
N ASP A 8 33.91 7.36 2.79
CA ASP A 8 32.63 6.73 3.09
C ASP A 8 32.63 6.26 4.55
N TYR A 9 32.04 7.06 5.44
CA TYR A 9 31.84 6.69 6.84
C TYR A 9 30.62 5.78 6.99
N THR A 10 30.62 4.63 6.32
CA THR A 10 29.70 3.54 6.65
C THR A 10 30.24 2.78 7.86
N THR A 11 30.26 3.44 9.02
CA THR A 11 30.33 2.72 10.29
C THR A 11 29.08 1.84 10.38
N SER A 12 29.25 0.58 10.02
CA SER A 12 28.25 -0.46 10.19
C SER A 12 28.03 -0.64 11.69
N LEU A 13 26.99 0.01 12.21
CA LEU A 13 26.53 -0.21 13.58
C LEU A 13 25.90 -1.60 13.61
N ALA A 14 26.65 -2.59 14.10
CA ALA A 14 26.14 -3.93 14.30
C ALA A 14 24.88 -3.89 15.18
N GLY A 15 23.79 -4.52 14.74
CA GLY A 15 22.52 -4.58 15.48
C GLY A 15 21.41 -3.63 15.02
N HIS A 16 21.64 -2.78 14.01
CA HIS A 16 20.58 -1.93 13.44
C HIS A 16 20.16 -2.39 12.04
N ASN A 17 18.85 -2.51 11.80
CA ASN A 17 18.31 -2.69 10.47
C ASN A 17 18.08 -1.32 9.82
N ARG A 18 18.67 -1.08 8.64
CA ARG A 18 18.40 0.11 7.84
C ARG A 18 17.49 -0.25 6.69
N ILE A 19 16.26 0.25 6.73
CA ILE A 19 15.32 0.13 5.63
C ILE A 19 15.26 1.47 4.92
N SER A 20 15.51 1.46 3.61
CA SER A 20 15.42 2.68 2.82
C SER A 20 13.96 3.11 2.65
N THR A 21 13.72 4.41 2.48
CA THR A 21 12.37 4.92 2.15
C THR A 21 11.81 4.30 0.87
N GLN A 22 12.68 3.99 -0.10
CA GLN A 22 12.26 3.28 -1.31
C GLN A 22 11.69 1.90 -0.95
N ALA A 23 12.36 1.14 -0.09
CA ALA A 23 11.93 -0.21 0.27
C ALA A 23 10.59 -0.17 1.03
N LEU A 24 10.43 0.79 1.95
CA LEU A 24 9.14 1.05 2.61
C LEU A 24 8.05 1.41 1.61
N THR A 25 8.35 2.29 0.65
CA THR A 25 7.40 2.71 -0.40
C THR A 25 6.98 1.53 -1.28
N SER A 26 7.94 0.69 -1.68
CA SER A 26 7.69 -0.51 -2.48
C SER A 26 6.80 -1.50 -1.72
N LEU A 27 7.08 -1.72 -0.43
CA LEU A 27 6.29 -2.57 0.44
C LEU A 27 4.86 -2.04 0.62
N ALA A 28 4.71 -0.74 0.92
CA ALA A 28 3.40 -0.12 1.08
C ALA A 28 2.55 -0.19 -0.18
N ARG A 29 3.15 0.04 -1.36
CA ARG A 29 2.47 -0.12 -2.65
C ARG A 29 2.04 -1.57 -2.89
N ALA A 30 2.89 -2.54 -2.60
CA ALA A 30 2.55 -3.95 -2.75
C ALA A 30 1.42 -4.38 -1.80
N ALA A 31 1.47 -3.97 -0.52
CA ALA A 31 0.41 -4.25 0.45
C ALA A 31 -0.92 -3.60 0.04
N ALA A 32 -0.89 -2.36 -0.42
CA ALA A 32 -2.07 -1.64 -0.88
C ALA A 32 -2.65 -2.23 -2.18
N ALA A 33 -1.80 -2.64 -3.11
CA ALA A 33 -2.20 -3.31 -4.36
C ALA A 33 -2.98 -4.59 -4.08
N GLN A 34 -2.45 -5.43 -3.18
CA GLN A 34 -3.13 -6.64 -2.74
C GLN A 34 -4.48 -6.33 -2.08
N ALA A 35 -4.53 -5.30 -1.22
CA ALA A 35 -5.75 -4.94 -0.49
C ALA A 35 -6.84 -4.33 -1.38
N LEU A 36 -6.46 -3.54 -2.39
CA LEU A 36 -7.37 -2.79 -3.25
C LEU A 36 -7.68 -3.49 -4.57
N GLY A 37 -6.95 -4.56 -4.90
CA GLY A 37 -7.11 -5.35 -6.12
C GLY A 37 -6.66 -4.62 -7.39
N VAL A 38 -5.64 -3.77 -7.29
CA VAL A 38 -5.11 -2.96 -8.40
C VAL A 38 -3.60 -3.16 -8.55
N ASP A 39 -3.02 -2.67 -9.64
CA ASP A 39 -1.57 -2.77 -9.85
C ASP A 39 -0.81 -1.80 -8.93
N ALA A 40 0.35 -2.22 -8.42
CA ALA A 40 1.18 -1.39 -7.54
C ALA A 40 1.74 -0.13 -8.23
N SER A 41 1.83 -0.13 -9.56
CA SER A 41 2.23 1.03 -10.36
C SER A 41 1.18 2.14 -10.39
N ASP A 42 -0.09 1.81 -10.16
CA ASP A 42 -1.20 2.77 -10.06
C ASP A 42 -1.30 3.42 -8.66
N ILE A 43 -0.41 3.04 -7.74
CA ILE A 43 -0.45 3.45 -6.33
C ILE A 43 0.67 4.45 -6.05
N ARG A 44 0.27 5.61 -5.54
CA ARG A 44 1.19 6.56 -4.93
C ARG A 44 1.18 6.37 -3.42
N ALA A 45 2.38 6.34 -2.83
CA ALA A 45 2.59 6.28 -1.39
C ALA A 45 3.58 7.36 -1.00
N ASP A 46 3.22 8.15 0.02
CA ASP A 46 4.04 9.20 0.59
C ASP A 46 4.12 9.00 2.11
N TRP A 47 5.27 9.37 2.69
CA TRP A 47 5.57 9.19 4.11
C TRP A 47 5.77 10.54 4.79
N ALA A 48 5.31 10.64 6.03
CA ALA A 48 5.64 11.73 6.92
C ALA A 48 6.07 11.17 8.28
N ASP A 49 7.00 11.86 8.93
CA ASP A 49 7.26 11.65 10.35
C ASP A 49 6.07 12.17 11.16
N ASP A 50 5.68 11.42 12.19
CA ASP A 50 4.56 11.70 13.08
C ASP A 50 5.04 11.38 14.51
N ASP A 51 5.80 12.31 15.10
CA ASP A 51 6.39 12.20 16.44
C ASP A 51 7.24 10.91 16.64
N GLY A 52 8.07 10.58 15.65
CA GLY A 52 8.92 9.37 15.66
C GLY A 52 8.21 8.09 15.23
N LEU A 53 6.92 8.16 14.89
CA LEU A 53 6.19 7.15 14.12
C LEU A 53 6.10 7.56 12.65
N LEU A 54 5.72 6.63 11.79
CA LEU A 54 5.48 6.92 10.38
C LEU A 54 3.99 7.08 10.08
N ALA A 55 3.61 8.20 9.47
CA ALA A 55 2.31 8.37 8.84
C ALA A 55 2.42 8.04 7.35
N LEU A 56 1.55 7.15 6.87
CA LEU A 56 1.48 6.72 5.48
C LEU A 56 0.25 7.33 4.80
N SER A 57 0.46 8.04 3.70
CA SER A 57 -0.60 8.51 2.81
C SER A 57 -0.56 7.73 1.50
N ILE A 58 -1.70 7.16 1.11
CA ILE A 58 -1.87 6.40 -0.14
C ILE A 58 -2.90 7.09 -1.03
N VAL A 59 -2.58 7.20 -2.32
CA VAL A 59 -3.55 7.55 -3.38
C VAL A 59 -3.58 6.39 -4.36
N ALA A 60 -4.75 5.77 -4.53
CA ALA A 60 -4.90 4.58 -5.36
C ALA A 60 -6.32 4.45 -5.95
N PRO A 61 -6.48 3.83 -7.12
CA PRO A 61 -7.78 3.33 -7.54
C PRO A 61 -8.19 2.11 -6.71
N ILE A 62 -9.46 1.70 -6.80
CA ILE A 62 -9.96 0.46 -6.21
C ILE A 62 -10.62 -0.41 -7.28
N SER A 63 -10.40 -1.73 -7.23
CA SER A 63 -11.13 -2.65 -8.10
C SER A 63 -12.62 -2.69 -7.74
N VAL A 64 -13.51 -2.72 -8.72
CA VAL A 64 -14.96 -2.79 -8.52
C VAL A 64 -15.58 -3.82 -9.46
N PRO A 65 -16.66 -4.50 -9.04
CA PRO A 65 -17.42 -5.32 -9.97
C PRO A 65 -18.10 -4.45 -11.04
N SER A 66 -18.36 -5.02 -12.21
CA SER A 66 -19.17 -4.37 -13.24
C SER A 66 -20.58 -4.06 -12.73
N LEU A 67 -21.07 -2.85 -12.96
CA LEU A 67 -22.43 -2.45 -12.54
C LEU A 67 -23.51 -3.29 -13.22
N THR A 68 -23.32 -3.62 -14.50
CA THR A 68 -24.22 -4.51 -15.25
C THR A 68 -24.30 -5.89 -14.60
N GLU A 69 -23.19 -6.36 -14.05
CA GLU A 69 -23.08 -7.64 -13.36
C GLU A 69 -23.71 -7.61 -11.96
N VAL A 70 -23.57 -6.49 -11.24
CA VAL A 70 -24.22 -6.24 -9.94
C VAL A 70 -25.73 -6.11 -10.09
N LEU A 71 -26.22 -5.50 -11.18
CA LEU A 71 -27.65 -5.42 -11.48
C LEU A 71 -28.28 -6.82 -11.67
N ARG A 72 -27.50 -7.77 -12.21
CA ARG A 72 -27.94 -9.17 -12.39
C ARG A 72 -27.85 -9.97 -11.10
N ASP A 73 -26.81 -9.71 -10.31
CA ASP A 73 -26.57 -10.37 -9.03
C ASP A 73 -25.98 -9.39 -8.00
N PRO A 74 -26.83 -8.82 -7.11
CA PRO A 74 -26.38 -7.91 -6.07
C PRO A 74 -25.42 -8.54 -5.05
N GLN A 75 -25.38 -9.88 -4.91
CA GLN A 75 -24.48 -10.56 -3.98
C GLN A 75 -23.01 -10.42 -4.39
N ARG A 76 -22.72 -10.06 -5.65
CA ARG A 76 -21.36 -9.77 -6.11
C ARG A 76 -20.67 -8.66 -5.32
N VAL A 77 -21.41 -7.68 -4.81
CA VAL A 77 -20.82 -6.63 -3.96
C VAL A 77 -20.20 -7.25 -2.71
N GLN A 78 -20.88 -8.23 -2.11
CA GLN A 78 -20.35 -8.95 -0.94
C GLN A 78 -19.13 -9.79 -1.28
N GLY A 79 -19.10 -10.41 -2.47
CA GLY A 79 -17.93 -11.15 -2.97
C GLY A 79 -16.67 -10.30 -3.14
N PHE A 80 -16.82 -8.99 -3.33
CA PHE A 80 -15.70 -8.05 -3.37
C PHE A 80 -15.27 -7.57 -1.97
N GLY A 81 -15.98 -7.92 -0.90
CA GLY A 81 -15.74 -7.42 0.45
C GLY A 81 -16.69 -6.30 0.87
N GLY A 82 -17.83 -6.15 0.21
CA GLY A 82 -18.88 -5.20 0.57
C GLY A 82 -18.75 -3.84 -0.12
N SER A 83 -19.16 -2.79 0.57
CA SER A 83 -19.14 -1.44 0.01
C SER A 83 -17.71 -0.96 -0.24
N ILE A 84 -17.54 0.09 -1.05
CA ILE A 84 -16.22 0.72 -1.24
C ILE A 84 -15.63 1.19 0.09
N TRP A 85 -16.49 1.68 1.00
CA TRP A 85 -16.07 2.11 2.34
C TRP A 85 -15.53 0.94 3.17
N ASP A 86 -16.27 -0.18 3.24
CA ASP A 86 -15.86 -1.36 4.01
C ASP A 86 -14.51 -1.88 3.52
N ARG A 87 -14.32 -1.90 2.20
CA ARG A 87 -13.08 -2.35 1.57
C ARG A 87 -11.92 -1.38 1.81
N ALA A 88 -12.15 -0.07 1.78
CA ALA A 88 -11.13 0.92 2.11
C ALA A 88 -10.70 0.83 3.59
N VAL A 89 -11.65 0.61 4.50
CA VAL A 89 -11.37 0.40 5.94
C VAL A 89 -10.60 -0.89 6.16
N ALA A 90 -11.00 -1.99 5.51
CA ALA A 90 -10.27 -3.25 5.55
C ALA A 90 -8.86 -3.13 4.97
N ALA A 91 -8.71 -2.41 3.85
CA ALA A 91 -7.41 -2.15 3.23
C ALA A 91 -6.50 -1.32 4.14
N LYS A 92 -7.04 -0.30 4.81
CA LYS A 92 -6.29 0.48 5.82
C LYS A 92 -5.70 -0.42 6.90
N ALA A 93 -6.51 -1.33 7.46
CA ALA A 93 -6.07 -2.25 8.49
C ALA A 93 -4.99 -3.21 7.97
N LEU A 94 -5.21 -3.81 6.79
CA LEU A 94 -4.28 -4.77 6.20
C LEU A 94 -2.93 -4.13 5.83
N VAL A 95 -2.95 -2.92 5.28
CA VAL A 95 -1.72 -2.18 4.96
C VAL A 95 -0.95 -1.83 6.22
N LEU A 96 -1.63 -1.31 7.26
CA LEU A 96 -1.01 -1.00 8.55
C LEU A 96 -0.31 -2.25 9.13
N GLU A 97 -1.03 -3.37 9.20
CA GLU A 97 -0.53 -4.64 9.73
C GLU A 97 0.66 -5.15 8.91
N THR A 98 0.49 -5.28 7.60
CA THR A 98 1.51 -5.84 6.69
C THR A 98 2.79 -5.01 6.70
N VAL A 99 2.67 -3.69 6.60
CA VAL A 99 3.85 -2.80 6.60
C VAL A 99 4.56 -2.87 7.94
N THR A 100 3.82 -2.78 9.06
CA THR A 100 4.41 -2.84 10.40
C THR A 100 5.13 -4.16 10.62
N GLN A 101 4.50 -5.28 10.25
CA GLN A 101 5.06 -6.62 10.41
C GLN A 101 6.31 -6.84 9.55
N LEU A 102 6.27 -6.46 8.27
CA LEU A 102 7.33 -6.80 7.32
C LEU A 102 8.50 -5.81 7.34
N SER A 103 8.26 -4.54 7.70
CA SER A 103 9.34 -3.57 7.86
C SER A 103 9.88 -3.50 9.29
N GLY A 104 9.08 -3.84 10.30
CA GLY A 104 9.41 -3.57 11.70
C GLY A 104 9.34 -2.09 12.07
N SER A 105 8.95 -1.20 11.14
CA SER A 105 8.66 0.21 11.42
C SER A 105 7.30 0.34 12.10
N GLN A 106 7.17 1.30 13.03
CA GLN A 106 5.89 1.61 13.65
C GLN A 106 5.15 2.69 12.87
N LEU A 107 3.92 2.40 12.46
CA LEU A 107 3.05 3.36 11.79
C LEU A 107 2.04 3.94 12.78
N SER A 108 1.85 5.25 12.77
CA SER A 108 0.80 5.91 13.56
C SER A 108 -0.56 5.84 12.87
N ARG A 109 -0.57 6.02 11.54
CA ARG A 109 -1.78 6.01 10.72
C ARG A 109 -1.50 5.64 9.27
N VAL A 110 -2.57 5.19 8.62
CA VAL A 110 -2.65 5.01 7.18
C VAL A 110 -3.88 5.76 6.69
N ASP A 111 -3.68 6.70 5.78
CA ASP A 111 -4.73 7.48 5.13
C ASP A 111 -4.81 7.04 3.67
N ILE A 112 -6.00 6.59 3.23
CA ILE A 112 -6.22 6.11 1.86
C ILE A 112 -7.19 7.05 1.15
N ARG A 113 -6.73 7.64 0.06
CA ARG A 113 -7.54 8.41 -0.88
C ARG A 113 -7.82 7.57 -2.12
N ILE A 114 -9.10 7.27 -2.35
CA ILE A 114 -9.54 6.60 -3.58
C ILE A 114 -9.56 7.63 -4.72
N SER A 115 -8.72 7.41 -5.73
CA SER A 115 -8.60 8.30 -6.90
C SER A 115 -9.50 7.91 -8.06
N GLY A 116 -9.95 6.66 -8.11
CA GLY A 116 -10.75 6.13 -9.20
C GLY A 116 -11.20 4.69 -8.94
N ALA A 117 -11.80 4.07 -9.96
CA ALA A 117 -12.27 2.71 -9.91
C ALA A 117 -11.80 1.93 -11.14
N HIS A 118 -11.30 0.72 -10.93
CA HIS A 118 -10.94 -0.21 -12.01
C HIS A 118 -12.03 -1.28 -12.09
N VAL A 119 -12.77 -1.32 -13.20
CA VAL A 119 -13.81 -2.32 -13.38
C VAL A 119 -13.14 -3.66 -13.68
N THR A 120 -13.38 -4.64 -12.81
CA THR A 120 -12.96 -6.02 -13.05
C THR A 120 -14.18 -6.79 -13.52
N GLU A 121 -14.16 -7.18 -14.79
CA GLU A 121 -15.08 -8.19 -15.32
C GLU A 121 -14.66 -9.51 -14.70
N GLY A 122 -15.55 -10.20 -13.99
CA GLY A 122 -15.23 -11.44 -13.28
C GLY A 122 -14.65 -12.48 -14.25
N GLY A 123 -13.33 -12.53 -14.34
CA GLY A 123 -12.61 -13.43 -15.22
C GLY A 123 -12.87 -14.86 -14.78
N ARG A 124 -13.58 -15.63 -15.62
CA ARG A 124 -13.55 -17.09 -15.50
C ARG A 124 -12.11 -17.52 -15.69
N VAL A 125 -11.55 -18.24 -14.72
CA VAL A 125 -10.32 -18.99 -14.93
C VAL A 125 -10.54 -19.95 -16.11
N GLN A 126 -9.70 -19.84 -17.14
CA GLN A 126 -9.62 -20.83 -18.22
C GLN A 126 -8.47 -21.79 -17.94
#